data_AF-A0A820RCG0-F1
#
_entry.id   AF-A0A820RCG0-F1
#
_cell.length_a   1.000
_cell.length_b   1.000
_cell.length_c   1.000
_cell.angle_alpha   90.00
_cell.angle_beta   90.00
_cell.angle_gamma   90.00
#
_symmetry.space_group_name_H-M   'P 1'
#
loop_
_entity.id
_entity.type
_entity.pdbx_description
1 polymer ?
#
loop_
_entity_poly.entity_id
_entity_poly.type
_entity_poly.pdbx_seq_one_letter_code
_entity_poly.pdbx_strand_id
1 'polypeptide(L)'
;REIIDTMVNKFQNIFNTQHPAFDGKRNLYTKDPLPFGRERIELEVTLPGPGEGRDRCFKVQIKWVAQVSLVSLQEALQGHGPPVPNEAVQALDVIMRHLPSMK
;
A
#
# COMPACT_ATOMS: atom_id res chain seq x y z
N ARG A 1 3.89 9.08 -4.41
CA ARG A 1 4.61 7.79 -4.23
C ARG A 1 5.77 8.00 -3.26
N GLU A 2 6.66 8.95 -3.53
CA GLU A 2 7.76 9.39 -2.64
C GLU A 2 7.39 9.51 -1.14
N ILE A 3 6.29 10.18 -0.80
CA ILE A 3 5.82 10.30 0.61
C ILE A 3 5.63 8.91 1.25
N ILE A 4 4.96 7.99 0.57
CA ILE A 4 4.67 6.66 1.10
C ILE A 4 5.93 5.81 1.18
N ASP A 5 6.82 5.94 0.20
CA ASP A 5 8.11 5.24 0.23
C ASP A 5 8.98 5.70 1.41
N THR A 6 9.09 7.01 1.61
CA THR A 6 9.79 7.59 2.77
C THR A 6 9.15 7.14 4.08
N MET A 7 7.82 7.07 4.14
CA MET A 7 7.09 6.57 5.30
C MET A 7 7.42 5.10 5.60
N VAL A 8 7.39 4.23 4.59
CA VAL A 8 7.70 2.80 4.75
C VAL A 8 9.14 2.60 5.22
N ASN A 9 10.08 3.34 4.64
CA ASN A 9 11.49 3.28 5.03
C ASN A 9 11.74 3.82 6.46
N LYS A 10 11.05 4.90 6.86
CA LYS A 10 11.20 5.49 8.20
C LYS A 10 10.53 4.67 9.31
N PHE A 11 9.40 4.04 9.02
CA PHE A 11 8.56 3.36 10.02
C PHE A 11 8.54 1.84 9.83
N GLN A 12 9.68 1.20 9.57
CA GLN A 12 9.74 -0.25 9.27
C GLN A 12 9.08 -1.15 10.33
N ASN A 13 9.13 -0.76 11.61
CA ASN A 13 8.49 -1.47 12.70
C ASN A 13 6.95 -1.53 12.54
N ILE A 14 6.35 -0.44 12.04
CA ILE A 14 4.91 -0.35 11.77
C ILE A 14 4.54 -1.20 10.56
N PHE A 15 5.45 -1.32 9.59
CA PHE A 15 5.25 -2.14 8.39
C PHE A 15 5.71 -3.60 8.56
N ASN A 16 6.20 -3.99 9.74
CA ASN A 16 6.77 -5.31 9.99
C ASN A 16 7.79 -5.73 8.93
N THR A 17 8.66 -4.80 8.52
CA THR A 17 9.66 -4.97 7.42
C THR A 17 9.08 -5.34 6.04
N GLN A 18 7.75 -5.29 5.87
CA GLN A 18 7.12 -5.52 4.58
C GLN A 18 7.39 -4.36 3.62
N HIS A 19 7.24 -4.64 2.31
CA HIS A 19 7.32 -3.65 1.23
C HIS A 19 5.93 -3.47 0.59
N PRO A 20 5.10 -2.53 1.09
CA PRO A 20 3.74 -2.38 0.63
C PRO A 20 3.67 -1.83 -0.80
N ALA A 21 2.74 -2.34 -1.61
CA ALA A 21 2.47 -1.80 -2.93
C ALA A 21 1.46 -0.65 -2.85
N PHE A 22 1.86 0.54 -3.29
CA PHE A 22 1.01 1.73 -3.33
C PHE A 22 0.56 2.07 -4.76
N ASP A 23 -0.71 2.43 -4.93
CA ASP A 23 -1.29 2.82 -6.23
C ASP A 23 -0.94 4.25 -6.67
N GLY A 24 -0.36 5.05 -5.75
CA GLY A 24 -0.03 6.46 -6.00
C GLY A 24 -1.12 7.43 -5.54
N LYS A 25 -2.24 6.95 -5.03
CA LYS A 25 -3.39 7.73 -4.57
C LYS A 25 -3.78 7.36 -3.13
N ARG A 26 -4.52 6.25 -2.94
CA ARG A 26 -5.13 5.92 -1.64
C ARG A 26 -5.09 4.44 -1.25
N ASN A 27 -4.72 3.55 -2.17
CA ASN A 27 -4.73 2.12 -1.92
C ASN A 27 -3.31 1.61 -1.67
N LEU A 28 -3.12 1.00 -0.52
CA LEU A 28 -1.86 0.40 -0.07
C LEU A 28 -2.10 -1.07 0.24
N TYR A 29 -1.34 -1.96 -0.39
CA TYR A 29 -1.48 -3.41 -0.22
C TYR A 29 -0.25 -3.97 0.49
N THR A 30 -0.49 -4.87 1.44
CA THR A 30 0.53 -5.60 2.19
C THR A 30 0.28 -7.10 2.05
N LYS A 31 1.34 -7.90 2.18
CA LYS A 31 1.22 -9.36 2.11
C LYS A 31 0.57 -9.91 3.37
N ASP A 32 1.03 -9.43 4.52
CA ASP A 32 0.61 -9.86 5.85
C ASP A 32 -0.05 -8.70 6.60
N PRO A 33 -1.00 -8.97 7.51
CA PRO A 33 -1.63 -7.94 8.33
C PRO A 33 -0.61 -7.08 9.09
N LEU A 34 -0.88 -5.77 9.16
CA LEU A 34 -0.04 -4.84 9.89
C LEU A 34 -0.30 -4.94 11.41
N PRO A 35 0.70 -4.70 12.27
CA PRO A 35 0.66 -4.96 13.71
C PRO A 35 -0.36 -4.08 14.48
N PHE A 36 -0.85 -3.00 13.88
CA PHE A 36 -1.89 -2.14 14.47
C PHE A 36 -3.33 -2.62 14.18
N GLY A 37 -3.49 -3.79 13.55
CA GLY A 37 -4.78 -4.42 13.32
C GLY A 37 -5.71 -3.59 12.42
N ARG A 38 -6.92 -3.29 12.91
CA ARG A 38 -7.95 -2.55 12.16
C ARG A 38 -8.09 -1.08 12.57
N GLU A 39 -7.30 -0.64 13.56
CA GLU A 39 -7.34 0.74 14.00
C GLU A 39 -6.73 1.67 12.96
N ARG A 40 -7.22 2.92 12.93
CA ARG A 40 -6.63 3.96 12.10
C ARG A 40 -5.44 4.55 12.84
N ILE A 41 -4.31 4.64 12.15
CA ILE A 41 -3.11 5.33 12.65
C ILE A 41 -2.84 6.57 11.82
N GLU A 42 -2.12 7.53 12.41
CA GLU A 42 -1.61 8.73 11.76
C GLU A 42 -0.10 8.79 11.90
N LEU A 43 0.61 9.01 10.79
CA LEU A 43 2.06 9.12 10.74
C LEU A 43 2.44 10.46 10.12
N GLU A 44 3.43 11.12 10.72
CA GLU A 44 4.01 12.33 10.16
C GLU A 44 5.26 12.01 9.34
N VAL A 45 5.21 12.36 8.06
CA VAL A 45 6.26 12.12 7.08
C VAL A 45 6.83 13.45 6.63
N THR A 46 8.14 13.59 6.76
CA THR A 46 8.86 14.80 6.36
C THR A 46 9.68 14.48 5.12
N LEU A 47 9.50 15.26 4.06
CA LEU A 47 10.34 15.23 2.87
C LEU A 47 11.19 16.51 2.80
N PRO A 48 12.44 16.42 2.32
CA PRO A 48 13.23 17.61 2.05
C PRO A 48 12.46 18.59 1.13
N GLY A 49 12.62 19.88 1.40
CA GLY A 49 12.20 20.93 0.49
C GLY A 49 13.01 20.89 -0.82
N PRO A 50 12.47 21.38 -1.94
CA PRO A 50 13.28 21.57 -3.14
C PRO A 50 14.37 22.63 -2.88
N GLY A 51 15.65 22.26 -3.05
CA GLY A 51 16.80 23.17 -2.84
C GLY A 51 17.03 23.51 -1.36
N GLU A 52 17.28 24.79 -1.06
CA GLU A 52 17.38 25.34 0.32
C GLU A 52 16.00 25.59 0.96
N GLY A 53 14.94 25.05 0.36
CA GLY A 53 13.57 25.23 0.85
C GLY A 53 13.32 24.51 2.18
N ARG A 54 12.30 24.98 2.91
CA ARG A 54 11.83 24.33 4.14
C ARG A 54 11.31 22.92 3.85
N ASP A 55 11.59 22.01 4.77
CA ASP A 55 11.02 20.67 4.78
C ASP A 55 9.49 20.68 4.68
N ARG A 56 8.96 19.68 3.96
CA ARG A 56 7.53 19.47 3.75
C ARG A 56 7.05 18.37 4.69
N CYS A 57 6.20 18.71 5.65
CA CYS A 57 5.55 17.74 6.53
C CYS A 57 4.18 17.32 5.99
N PHE A 58 3.92 16.02 6.02
CA PHE A 58 2.69 15.39 5.59
C PHE A 58 2.13 14.52 6.70
N LYS A 59 0.83 14.63 6.96
CA LYS A 59 0.11 13.71 7.83
C LYS A 59 -0.53 12.61 6.97
N VAL A 60 -0.06 11.38 7.14
CA VAL A 60 -0.56 10.20 6.42
C VAL A 60 -1.39 9.37 7.37
N GLN A 61 -2.63 9.08 6.97
CA GLN A 61 -3.52 8.24 7.75
C GLN A 61 -3.65 6.88 7.08
N ILE A 62 -3.44 5.82 7.85
CA ILE A 62 -3.55 4.45 7.37
C ILE A 62 -4.71 3.81 8.10
N LYS A 63 -5.62 3.21 7.34
CA LYS A 63 -6.81 2.52 7.85
C LYS A 63 -6.97 1.20 7.10
N TRP A 64 -7.20 0.13 7.84
CA TRP A 64 -7.58 -1.15 7.24
C TRP A 64 -8.94 -1.05 6.53
N VAL A 65 -9.03 -1.60 5.31
CA VAL A 65 -10.25 -1.53 4.49
C VAL A 65 -10.83 -2.92 4.23
N ALA A 66 -10.03 -3.81 3.65
CA ALA A 66 -10.47 -5.15 3.29
C ALA A 66 -9.28 -6.12 3.20
N GLN A 67 -9.58 -7.42 3.20
CA GLN A 67 -8.66 -8.47 2.82
C GLN A 67 -9.01 -8.94 1.42
N VAL A 68 -8.03 -8.93 0.51
CA VAL A 68 -8.21 -9.33 -0.89
C VAL A 68 -7.86 -10.82 -1.05
N SER A 69 -8.77 -11.60 -1.60
CA SER A 69 -8.58 -13.05 -1.81
C SER A 69 -8.02 -13.36 -3.21
N LEU A 70 -6.74 -13.72 -3.28
CA LEU A 70 -6.14 -14.22 -4.53
C LEU A 70 -6.61 -15.65 -4.85
N VAL A 71 -7.04 -16.43 -3.85
CA VAL A 71 -7.61 -17.76 -4.05
C VAL A 71 -8.91 -17.67 -4.85
N SER A 72 -9.79 -16.73 -4.49
CA SER A 72 -11.05 -16.52 -5.20
C SER A 72 -10.83 -16.04 -6.64
N LEU A 73 -9.76 -15.27 -6.88
CA LEU A 73 -9.35 -14.92 -8.24
C LEU A 73 -8.90 -16.15 -9.02
N GLN A 74 -8.07 -17.01 -8.40
CA GLN A 74 -7.59 -18.24 -9.04
C GLN A 74 -8.75 -19.18 -9.40
N GLU A 75 -9.72 -19.37 -8.51
CA GLU A 75 -10.92 -20.18 -8.77
C GLU A 75 -11.72 -19.63 -9.95
N ALA A 76 -11.98 -18.33 -9.97
CA ALA A 76 -12.70 -17.66 -11.06
C ALA A 76 -11.99 -17.83 -12.42
N LEU A 77 -10.66 -17.73 -12.45
CA LEU A 77 -9.85 -17.95 -13.66
C LEU A 77 -9.87 -19.40 -14.14
N GLN A 78 -10.14 -20.36 -13.26
CA GLN A 78 -10.33 -21.77 -13.60
C GLN A 78 -11.77 -22.09 -14.05
N GLY A 79 -12.66 -21.10 -14.07
CA GLY A 79 -14.08 -21.29 -14.40
C GLY A 79 -14.91 -21.81 -13.22
N HIS A 80 -14.37 -21.77 -12.00
CA HIS A 80 -15.08 -22.16 -10.78
C HIS A 80 -15.53 -20.92 -10.00
N GLY A 81 -16.63 -21.05 -9.26
CA GLY A 81 -17.04 -20.03 -8.29
C GLY A 81 -17.61 -18.73 -8.91
N PRO A 82 -17.55 -17.61 -8.17
CA PRO A 82 -18.15 -16.34 -8.59
C PRO A 82 -17.36 -15.67 -9.73
N PRO A 83 -17.92 -14.62 -10.37
CA PRO A 83 -17.19 -13.82 -11.36
C PRO A 83 -15.85 -13.28 -10.83
N VAL A 84 -14.95 -12.96 -11.77
CA VAL A 84 -13.60 -12.45 -11.47
C VAL A 84 -13.65 -11.27 -10.48
N PRO A 85 -13.02 -11.38 -9.29
CA PRO A 85 -13.06 -10.32 -8.30
C PRO A 85 -12.18 -9.13 -8.72
N ASN A 86 -12.83 -8.00 -9.05
CA ASN A 86 -12.15 -6.77 -9.51
C ASN A 86 -11.10 -6.25 -8.52
N GLU A 87 -11.35 -6.37 -7.22
CA GLU A 87 -10.40 -5.93 -6.19
C GLU A 87 -9.08 -6.72 -6.22
N ALA A 88 -9.14 -8.03 -6.53
CA ALA A 88 -7.96 -8.86 -6.64
C ALA A 88 -7.15 -8.54 -7.90
N VAL A 89 -7.85 -8.32 -9.02
CA VAL A 89 -7.23 -7.85 -10.26
C VAL A 89 -6.55 -6.50 -10.05
N GLN A 90 -7.22 -5.55 -9.39
CA GLN A 90 -6.66 -4.25 -9.09
C GLN A 90 -5.46 -4.33 -8.13
N ALA A 91 -5.52 -5.17 -7.09
CA ALA A 91 -4.40 -5.37 -6.18
C ALA A 91 -3.16 -5.91 -6.91
N LEU A 92 -3.33 -6.94 -7.75
CA LEU A 92 -2.24 -7.50 -8.56
C LEU A 92 -1.65 -6.46 -9.51
N ASP A 93 -2.50 -5.73 -10.20
CA ASP A 93 -2.10 -4.66 -11.11
C ASP A 93 -1.28 -3.56 -10.41
N VAL A 94 -1.69 -3.15 -9.21
CA VAL A 94 -0.94 -2.19 -8.38
C VAL A 94 0.40 -2.76 -7.93
N ILE A 95 0.45 -4.03 -7.51
CA ILE A 95 1.68 -4.71 -7.09
C ILE A 95 2.66 -4.79 -8.25
N MET A 96 2.23 -5.26 -9.41
CA MET A 96 3.08 -5.43 -10.60
C MET A 96 3.61 -4.11 -11.13
N ARG A 97 2.82 -3.03 -11.01
CA ARG A 97 3.23 -1.68 -11.43
C ARG A 97 3.95 -0.89 -10.35
N HIS A 98 4.09 -1.41 -9.13
CA HIS A 98 4.64 -0.65 -8.01
C HIS A 98 6.07 -0.21 -8.29
N LEU A 99 7.00 -1.17 -8.47
CA LEU A 99 8.42 -0.90 -8.72
C LEU A 99 8.67 -0.03 -9.96
N PRO A 100 8.14 -0.32 -11.17
CA PRO A 100 8.40 0.53 -12.33
C PRO A 100 7.76 1.92 -12.24
N SER A 101 6.85 2.15 -11.28
CA SER A 101 6.27 3.48 -11.01
C SER A 101 7.05 4.25 -9.93
N MET A 102 8.05 3.64 -9.32
CA MET A 102 9.02 4.33 -8.46
C MET A 102 10.03 5.01 -9.38
N LYS A 103 10.22 6.32 -9.19
CA LYS A 103 11.18 7.13 -9.95
C LYS A 103 12.46 7.28 -9.16
#